data_AF-A0A553NXR6-F1
#
_entry.id   AF-A0A553NXR6-F1
#
_cell.length_a   1.000
_cell.length_b   1.000
_cell.length_c   1.000
_cell.angle_alpha   90.00
_cell.angle_beta   90.00
_cell.angle_gamma   90.00
#
_symmetry.space_group_name_H-M   'P 1'
#
loop_
_entity.id
_entity.type
_entity.pdbx_description
1 polymer ?
#
loop_
_entity_poly.entity_id
_entity_poly.type
_entity_poly.pdbx_seq_one_letter_code
_entity_poly.pdbx_strand_id
1 'polypeptide(L)'
;MEPLIAPGSLREEVPATQRRSRPRGLPDGQPDQHRSTPGSRHAYNKYAHSSRNHRPCRSCGQIHSHHEPHLYNYTDEVDEDLMCQICLQPFVQPVDTPCAHTFCHVCISNYLKINPLCPLDRKPLSEMTINPTNLVLKRLLDKLEVNCPNEDSCEEVVSRGSLSDHLRYRCLGTLVACQFASAGCEYRGPTKSMNKHQNECQFKKEGKPIFDSQLPHVSPLRLNVARNCN
;
A
#
# COMPACT_ATOMS: atom_id res chain seq x y z
N MET A 1 -53.05 -4.51 57.59
CA MET A 1 -52.49 -5.75 58.19
C MET A 1 -51.07 -5.90 57.66
N GLU A 2 -50.10 -5.59 58.51
CA GLU A 2 -48.67 -5.99 58.41
C GLU A 2 -48.51 -7.46 58.88
N PRO A 3 -47.36 -8.19 58.71
CA PRO A 3 -45.92 -7.77 58.77
C PRO A 3 -45.08 -8.06 57.49
N LEU A 4 -43.93 -7.39 57.22
CA LEU A 4 -42.54 -7.56 57.76
C LEU A 4 -41.98 -9.01 57.59
N ILE A 5 -40.74 -9.33 57.17
CA ILE A 5 -39.38 -8.73 57.33
C ILE A 5 -38.46 -9.14 56.12
N ALA A 6 -37.38 -8.39 55.85
CA ALA A 6 -36.19 -8.76 55.04
C ALA A 6 -34.89 -8.34 55.82
N PRO A 7 -33.62 -8.53 55.37
CA PRO A 7 -33.05 -9.25 54.20
C PRO A 7 -31.87 -10.20 54.58
N GLY A 8 -31.05 -10.66 53.62
CA GLY A 8 -29.77 -11.36 53.90
C GLY A 8 -28.74 -11.25 52.77
N SER A 9 -27.47 -10.99 53.10
CA SER A 9 -26.35 -10.81 52.14
C SER A 9 -25.02 -11.28 52.74
N LEU A 10 -24.27 -12.11 52.01
CA LEU A 10 -22.82 -12.39 52.10
C LEU A 10 -22.39 -12.81 50.67
N ARG A 11 -21.37 -12.26 50.00
CA ARG A 11 -19.95 -12.05 50.35
C ARG A 11 -19.19 -13.35 50.64
N GLU A 12 -18.56 -13.90 49.61
CA GLU A 12 -17.43 -14.83 49.75
C GLU A 12 -16.11 -14.07 49.65
N GLU A 13 -15.22 -14.27 50.62
CA GLU A 13 -13.86 -13.72 50.64
C GLU A 13 -12.85 -14.85 50.44
N VAL A 14 -11.85 -14.66 49.58
CA VAL A 14 -10.81 -15.67 49.30
C VAL A 14 -9.57 -15.39 50.17
N PRO A 15 -9.09 -16.36 50.97
CA PRO A 15 -8.02 -16.12 51.95
C PRO A 15 -6.61 -16.13 51.34
N ALA A 16 -5.68 -15.43 51.98
CA ALA A 16 -4.29 -15.32 51.57
C ALA A 16 -3.30 -15.90 52.59
N THR A 17 -2.41 -16.80 52.15
CA THR A 17 -1.10 -17.20 52.74
C THR A 17 -0.40 -18.14 51.72
N GLN A 18 0.93 -18.29 51.60
CA GLN A 18 2.06 -17.75 52.36
C GLN A 18 3.34 -17.64 51.48
N ARG A 19 4.35 -16.91 51.97
CA ARG A 19 5.60 -16.55 51.26
C ARG A 19 6.69 -17.64 51.33
N ARG A 20 7.59 -17.69 50.33
CA ARG A 20 9.00 -18.12 50.53
C ARG A 20 10.02 -17.26 49.76
N SER A 21 11.21 -17.20 50.35
CA SER A 21 12.22 -16.13 50.29
C SER A 21 13.18 -16.12 49.09
N ARG A 22 13.86 -14.98 48.91
CA ARG A 22 14.96 -14.70 47.97
C ARG A 22 16.34 -14.96 48.62
N PRO A 23 17.41 -15.19 47.84
CA PRO A 23 18.57 -14.27 47.85
C PRO A 23 18.99 -13.90 46.40
N ARG A 24 19.41 -12.69 46.00
CA ARG A 24 20.32 -11.64 46.51
C ARG A 24 21.78 -11.83 46.04
N GLY A 25 22.16 -11.08 44.99
CA GLY A 25 23.51 -10.91 44.46
C GLY A 25 23.52 -9.84 43.36
N LEU A 26 24.17 -8.70 43.63
CA LEU A 26 24.50 -7.55 42.75
C LEU A 26 26.04 -7.55 42.56
N PRO A 27 26.70 -6.64 41.82
CA PRO A 27 26.22 -5.47 41.04
C PRO A 27 26.62 -5.61 39.54
N ASP A 28 26.72 -4.60 38.66
CA ASP A 28 26.46 -3.14 38.67
C ASP A 28 26.09 -2.66 37.24
N GLY A 29 25.91 -1.34 37.01
CA GLY A 29 25.95 -0.73 35.67
C GLY A 29 24.78 0.20 35.33
N GLN A 30 24.87 1.47 35.77
CA GLN A 30 24.10 2.60 35.24
C GLN A 30 25.06 3.69 34.73
N PRO A 31 24.60 4.67 33.94
CA PRO A 31 23.32 4.77 33.23
C PRO A 31 23.51 4.82 31.70
N ASP A 32 22.41 4.87 30.93
CA ASP A 32 22.35 5.96 29.94
C ASP A 32 20.92 6.35 29.56
N GLN A 33 20.77 7.62 29.21
CA GLN A 33 19.50 8.26 28.93
C GLN A 33 19.27 8.23 27.42
N HIS A 34 18.16 7.67 26.92
CA HIS A 34 17.50 8.22 25.75
C HIS A 34 16.01 7.85 25.70
N ARG A 35 15.18 8.88 25.83
CA ARG A 35 13.75 8.86 25.50
C ARG A 35 13.62 8.71 23.97
N SER A 36 13.16 7.56 23.50
CA SER A 36 12.82 7.36 22.08
C SER A 36 11.34 7.65 21.85
N THR A 37 11.07 8.67 21.02
CA THR A 37 9.75 9.10 20.57
C THR A 37 9.08 8.02 19.72
N PRO A 38 7.75 7.81 19.82
CA PRO A 38 6.99 7.05 18.83
C PRO A 38 6.67 7.96 17.65
N GLY A 39 7.44 7.86 16.56
CA GLY A 39 7.22 8.64 15.33
C GLY A 39 7.96 8.02 14.14
N SER A 40 7.39 8.14 12.95
CA SER A 40 7.85 7.50 11.70
C SER A 40 7.74 5.96 11.65
N ARG A 41 6.50 5.49 11.48
CA ARG A 41 6.21 4.12 11.01
C ARG A 41 6.64 3.99 9.55
N HIS A 42 7.91 3.63 9.34
CA HIS A 42 8.45 3.22 8.04
C HIS A 42 7.54 2.17 7.40
N ALA A 43 7.36 2.25 6.08
CA ALA A 43 6.54 1.31 5.31
C ALA A 43 7.00 -0.13 5.56
N TYR A 44 6.25 -0.86 6.39
CA TYR A 44 6.69 -2.14 6.92
C TYR A 44 6.59 -3.23 5.85
N ASN A 45 7.71 -3.43 5.15
CA ASN A 45 7.85 -4.41 4.06
C ASN A 45 7.88 -5.85 4.61
N LYS A 46 6.74 -6.32 5.12
CA LYS A 46 6.57 -7.64 5.76
C LYS A 46 6.70 -8.82 4.78
N TYR A 47 6.69 -8.55 3.47
CA TYR A 47 6.55 -9.55 2.42
C TYR A 47 7.68 -9.50 1.40
N ALA A 48 8.93 -9.40 1.88
CA ALA A 48 10.13 -9.68 1.11
C ALA A 48 10.28 -11.19 0.78
N HIS A 49 9.24 -11.79 0.16
CA HIS A 49 9.29 -13.14 -0.36
C HIS A 49 10.14 -13.17 -1.63
N SER A 50 11.42 -13.51 -1.42
CA SER A 50 12.43 -13.72 -2.44
C SER A 50 11.93 -14.58 -3.61
N SER A 51 11.71 -13.96 -4.77
CA SER A 51 11.52 -14.63 -6.06
C SER A 51 11.86 -13.69 -7.22
N ARG A 52 12.71 -14.18 -8.14
CA ARG A 52 13.64 -13.36 -8.94
C ARG A 52 13.04 -12.53 -10.11
N ASN A 53 11.73 -12.26 -10.16
CA ASN A 53 11.12 -11.60 -11.34
C ASN A 53 9.83 -10.78 -11.08
N HIS A 54 9.63 -10.22 -9.89
CA HIS A 54 8.47 -9.35 -9.66
C HIS A 54 8.68 -7.92 -10.19
N ARG A 55 7.91 -7.56 -11.22
CA ARG A 55 7.89 -6.22 -11.79
C ARG A 55 7.17 -5.25 -10.84
N PRO A 56 7.73 -4.05 -10.57
CA PRO A 56 7.05 -3.01 -9.80
C PRO A 56 5.67 -2.63 -10.34
N CYS A 57 4.76 -2.29 -9.43
CA CYS A 57 3.41 -1.84 -9.77
C CYS A 57 3.45 -0.49 -10.50
N ARG A 58 2.66 -0.32 -11.57
CA ARG A 58 2.63 0.95 -12.33
C ARG A 58 1.93 2.09 -11.59
N SER A 59 1.05 1.78 -10.64
CA SER A 59 0.26 2.77 -9.90
C SER A 59 1.05 3.42 -8.75
N CYS A 60 1.85 2.62 -8.05
CA CYS A 60 2.53 3.04 -6.82
C CYS A 60 4.02 2.69 -6.74
N GLY A 61 4.59 2.03 -7.76
CA GLY A 61 6.02 1.71 -7.86
C GLY A 61 6.54 0.64 -6.88
N GLN A 62 5.70 0.16 -5.97
CA GLN A 62 6.05 -0.90 -5.03
C GLN A 62 5.78 -2.30 -5.62
N ILE A 63 6.42 -3.34 -5.07
CA ILE A 63 6.18 -4.75 -5.44
C ILE A 63 5.09 -5.32 -4.54
N HIS A 64 3.97 -5.75 -5.13
CA HIS A 64 2.86 -6.42 -4.46
C HIS A 64 2.01 -7.24 -5.45
N SER A 65 1.15 -8.11 -4.94
CA SER A 65 0.15 -8.88 -5.70
C SER A 65 -1.11 -8.07 -6.01
N HIS A 66 -1.89 -8.47 -7.01
CA HIS A 66 -3.19 -7.84 -7.32
C HIS A 66 -4.22 -8.01 -6.20
N HIS A 67 -4.03 -8.97 -5.30
CA HIS A 67 -4.89 -9.18 -4.13
C HIS A 67 -4.43 -8.38 -2.88
N GLU A 68 -3.43 -7.51 -3.04
CA GLU A 68 -2.90 -6.63 -2.01
C GLU A 68 -3.15 -5.16 -2.39
N PRO A 69 -3.42 -4.27 -1.42
CA PRO A 69 -3.58 -2.85 -1.70
C PRO A 69 -2.28 -2.20 -2.17
N HIS A 70 -2.38 -1.14 -2.98
CA HIS A 70 -1.23 -0.30 -3.31
C HIS A 70 -0.60 0.30 -2.04
N LEU A 71 0.72 0.23 -1.95
CA LEU A 71 1.52 0.79 -0.86
C LEU A 71 2.07 2.17 -1.25
N TYR A 72 2.14 3.08 -0.28
CA TYR A 72 2.57 4.48 -0.46
C TYR A 72 3.43 4.94 0.73
N ASN A 73 4.50 5.69 0.45
CA ASN A 73 5.41 6.22 1.45
C ASN A 73 4.98 7.65 1.82
N TYR A 74 3.98 7.80 2.70
CA TYR A 74 3.47 9.12 3.12
C TYR A 74 4.56 9.95 3.83
N THR A 75 4.59 11.26 3.58
CA THR A 75 5.54 12.20 4.21
C THR A 75 5.17 12.51 5.66
N ASP A 76 3.87 12.67 5.91
CA ASP A 76 3.30 13.17 7.15
C ASP A 76 2.34 12.15 7.78
N GLU A 77 1.97 12.39 9.04
CA GLU A 77 0.91 11.63 9.69
C GLU A 77 -0.44 11.93 9.02
N VAL A 78 -1.15 10.88 8.62
CA VAL A 78 -2.45 10.99 7.97
C VAL A 78 -3.55 10.84 9.01
N ASP A 79 -4.56 11.70 8.91
CA ASP A 79 -5.76 11.72 9.76
C ASP A 79 -6.37 10.32 9.95
N GLU A 80 -6.77 10.00 11.18
CA GLU A 80 -7.34 8.69 11.54
C GLU A 80 -8.68 8.44 10.83
N ASP A 81 -9.46 9.49 10.55
CA ASP A 81 -10.72 9.41 9.79
C ASP A 81 -10.50 9.01 8.31
N LEU A 82 -9.25 9.11 7.82
CA LEU A 82 -8.85 8.68 6.47
C LEU A 82 -8.25 7.27 6.45
N MET A 83 -8.21 6.55 7.59
CA MET A 83 -7.61 5.22 7.70
C MET A 83 -8.61 4.06 7.63
N CYS A 84 -8.23 3.02 6.89
CA CYS A 84 -8.98 1.77 6.79
C CYS A 84 -8.77 0.88 8.03
N GLN A 85 -9.85 0.57 8.73
CA GLN A 85 -9.84 -0.23 9.96
C GLN A 85 -9.44 -1.72 9.77
N ILE A 86 -9.25 -2.19 8.53
CA ILE A 86 -8.76 -3.55 8.24
C ILE A 86 -7.23 -3.59 8.09
N CYS A 87 -6.64 -2.66 7.33
CA CYS A 87 -5.20 -2.63 7.07
C CYS A 87 -4.43 -1.58 7.88
N LEU A 88 -5.12 -0.70 8.60
CA LEU A 88 -4.57 0.40 9.40
C LEU A 88 -3.66 1.33 8.58
N GLN A 89 -4.10 1.62 7.34
CA GLN A 89 -3.44 2.49 6.37
C GLN A 89 -4.48 3.41 5.71
N PRO A 90 -4.09 4.58 5.16
CA PRO A 90 -5.01 5.48 4.49
C PRO A 90 -5.72 4.82 3.30
N PHE A 91 -7.00 5.12 3.09
CA PHE A 91 -7.84 4.37 2.16
C PHE A 91 -7.30 4.32 0.72
N VAL A 92 -7.23 3.11 0.17
CA VAL A 92 -6.92 2.82 -1.24
C VAL A 92 -8.15 2.22 -1.89
N GLN A 93 -8.67 2.90 -2.93
CA GLN A 93 -9.98 2.60 -3.54
C GLN A 93 -11.08 2.42 -2.46
N PRO A 94 -11.38 3.46 -1.67
CA PRO A 94 -12.42 3.40 -0.65
C PRO A 94 -13.78 3.02 -1.22
N VAL A 95 -14.46 2.12 -0.51
CA VAL A 95 -15.83 1.68 -0.74
C VAL A 95 -16.65 1.80 0.54
N ASP A 96 -17.90 2.21 0.37
CA ASP A 96 -18.87 2.36 1.46
C ASP A 96 -19.80 1.15 1.50
N THR A 97 -20.13 0.71 2.71
CA THR A 97 -21.10 -0.36 2.97
C THR A 97 -22.51 0.23 3.19
N PRO A 98 -23.59 -0.55 2.98
CA PRO A 98 -24.95 -0.14 3.35
C PRO A 98 -25.14 0.09 4.86
N CYS A 99 -24.17 -0.33 5.70
CA CYS A 99 -24.13 0.00 7.13
C CYS A 99 -23.33 1.27 7.48
N ALA A 100 -23.00 2.09 6.47
CA ALA A 100 -22.30 3.38 6.61
C ALA A 100 -20.87 3.28 7.18
N HIS A 101 -20.15 2.20 6.86
CA HIS A 101 -18.72 2.06 7.14
C HIS A 101 -17.92 2.07 5.83
N THR A 102 -16.71 2.64 5.86
CA THR A 102 -15.82 2.72 4.69
C THR A 102 -14.60 1.83 4.87
N PHE A 103 -14.17 1.15 3.80
CA PHE A 103 -13.00 0.27 3.78
C PHE A 103 -12.25 0.41 2.44
N CYS A 104 -10.98 -0.01 2.36
CA CYS A 104 -10.34 -0.25 1.07
C CYS A 104 -11.04 -1.40 0.35
N HIS A 105 -11.35 -1.25 -0.95
CA HIS A 105 -12.00 -2.29 -1.78
C HIS A 105 -11.36 -3.68 -1.60
N VAL A 106 -10.05 -3.79 -1.84
CA VAL A 106 -9.31 -5.06 -1.71
C VAL A 106 -9.39 -5.65 -0.30
N CYS A 107 -9.39 -4.82 0.74
CA CYS A 107 -9.46 -5.26 2.13
C CYS A 107 -10.83 -5.86 2.47
N ILE A 108 -11.93 -5.19 2.12
CA ILE A 108 -13.28 -5.69 2.43
C ILE A 108 -13.64 -6.87 1.52
N SER A 109 -13.29 -6.85 0.23
CA SER A 109 -13.47 -8.00 -0.68
C SER A 109 -12.74 -9.25 -0.19
N ASN A 110 -11.52 -9.13 0.32
CA ASN A 110 -10.79 -10.27 0.89
C ASN A 110 -11.40 -10.76 2.21
N TYR A 111 -11.90 -9.85 3.06
CA TYR A 111 -12.57 -10.21 4.31
C TYR A 111 -13.89 -10.96 4.07
N LEU A 112 -14.73 -10.47 3.14
CA LEU A 112 -16.05 -11.02 2.84
C LEU A 112 -16.03 -12.44 2.26
N LYS A 113 -14.91 -12.89 1.69
CA LYS A 113 -14.70 -14.30 1.27
C LYS A 113 -14.71 -15.28 2.44
N ILE A 114 -14.44 -14.81 3.65
CA ILE A 114 -14.31 -15.64 4.86
C ILE A 114 -15.44 -15.33 5.86
N ASN A 115 -15.90 -14.08 5.94
CA ASN A 115 -16.96 -13.66 6.86
C ASN A 115 -17.95 -12.68 6.19
N PRO A 116 -19.22 -13.07 5.94
CA PRO A 116 -20.22 -12.25 5.24
C PRO A 116 -20.89 -11.19 6.14
N LEU A 117 -20.14 -10.63 7.10
CA LEU A 117 -20.59 -9.62 8.05
C LEU A 117 -19.66 -8.42 8.01
N CYS A 118 -20.14 -7.22 8.35
CA CYS A 118 -19.26 -6.05 8.49
C CYS A 118 -18.26 -6.25 9.65
N PRO A 119 -16.96 -5.93 9.47
CA PRO A 119 -15.96 -6.03 10.54
C PRO A 119 -16.26 -5.21 11.80
N LEU A 120 -17.01 -4.11 11.67
CA LEU A 120 -17.21 -3.12 12.74
C LEU A 120 -18.52 -3.33 13.51
N ASP A 121 -19.65 -3.46 12.82
CA ASP A 121 -20.98 -3.61 13.46
C ASP A 121 -21.64 -4.98 13.28
N ARG A 122 -20.95 -5.92 12.63
CA ARG A 122 -21.41 -7.30 12.38
C ARG A 122 -22.75 -7.42 11.62
N LYS A 123 -23.22 -6.36 10.95
CA LYS A 123 -24.41 -6.45 10.08
C LYS A 123 -24.10 -7.29 8.82
N PRO A 124 -25.08 -8.02 8.25
CA PRO A 124 -24.89 -8.76 7.01
C PRO A 124 -24.38 -7.87 5.88
N LEU A 125 -23.37 -8.36 5.15
CA LEU A 125 -22.68 -7.59 4.11
C LEU A 125 -22.23 -8.51 2.98
N SER A 126 -22.39 -8.07 1.73
CA SER A 126 -21.93 -8.81 0.55
C SER A 126 -21.19 -7.90 -0.43
N GLU A 127 -20.31 -8.49 -1.24
CA GLU A 127 -19.51 -7.78 -2.25
C GLU A 127 -20.37 -7.13 -3.35
N MET A 128 -21.64 -7.54 -3.50
CA MET A 128 -22.60 -6.90 -4.40
C MET A 128 -23.27 -5.65 -3.81
N THR A 129 -23.15 -5.42 -2.50
CA THR A 129 -23.80 -4.30 -1.78
C THR A 129 -22.85 -3.16 -1.41
N ILE A 130 -21.54 -3.37 -1.53
CA ILE A 130 -20.54 -2.31 -1.35
C ILE A 130 -20.46 -1.44 -2.61
N ASN A 131 -20.26 -0.13 -2.43
CA ASN A 131 -20.22 0.83 -3.54
C ASN A 131 -18.97 1.71 -3.44
N PRO A 132 -18.39 2.19 -4.55
CA PRO A 132 -17.33 3.20 -4.50
C PRO A 132 -17.75 4.42 -3.68
N THR A 133 -16.88 4.89 -2.79
CA THR A 133 -17.20 6.05 -1.93
C THR A 133 -17.39 7.34 -2.74
N ASN A 134 -17.87 8.38 -2.07
CA ASN A 134 -18.05 9.70 -2.67
C ASN A 134 -16.75 10.30 -3.25
N LEU A 135 -16.89 11.21 -4.21
CA LEU A 135 -15.72 11.83 -4.84
C LEU A 135 -14.91 12.70 -3.85
N VAL A 136 -15.53 13.25 -2.81
CA VAL A 136 -14.87 14.15 -1.85
C VAL A 136 -13.79 13.41 -1.07
N LEU A 137 -14.09 12.26 -0.47
CA LEU A 137 -13.12 11.44 0.25
C LEU A 137 -11.97 11.03 -0.68
N LYS A 138 -12.27 10.59 -1.91
CA LYS A 138 -11.24 10.33 -2.92
C LYS A 138 -10.35 11.56 -3.16
N ARG A 139 -10.91 12.77 -3.32
CA ARG A 139 -10.14 14.00 -3.54
C ARG A 139 -9.34 14.47 -2.33
N LEU A 140 -9.76 14.16 -1.11
CA LEU A 140 -8.96 14.39 0.09
C LEU A 140 -7.74 13.46 0.11
N LEU A 141 -7.98 12.15 -0.08
CA LEU A 141 -6.91 11.16 -0.10
C LEU A 141 -5.93 11.33 -1.29
N ASP A 142 -6.41 11.80 -2.45
CA ASP A 142 -5.57 12.08 -3.63
C ASP A 142 -4.57 13.23 -3.39
N LYS A 143 -4.84 14.13 -2.43
CA LYS A 143 -3.98 15.28 -2.06
C LYS A 143 -2.88 14.94 -1.06
N LEU A 144 -2.97 13.81 -0.36
CA LEU A 144 -1.94 13.38 0.59
C LEU A 144 -0.58 13.31 -0.10
N GLU A 145 0.48 13.80 0.54
CA GLU A 145 1.82 13.82 -0.04
C GLU A 145 2.56 12.50 0.24
N VAL A 146 3.28 12.03 -0.78
CA VAL A 146 4.01 10.76 -0.75
C VAL A 146 5.37 10.91 -1.42
N ASN A 147 6.38 10.26 -0.83
CA ASN A 147 7.70 10.10 -1.42
C ASN A 147 7.64 9.15 -2.63
N CYS A 148 8.45 9.42 -3.65
CA CYS A 148 8.66 8.47 -4.73
C CYS A 148 9.33 7.18 -4.19
N PRO A 149 8.84 5.98 -4.51
CA PRO A 149 9.44 4.71 -4.05
C PRO A 149 10.83 4.42 -4.66
N ASN A 150 11.27 5.19 -5.66
CA ASN A 150 12.60 5.05 -6.27
C ASN A 150 13.63 5.96 -5.56
N GLU A 151 13.67 5.91 -4.24
CA GLU A 151 14.37 6.87 -3.37
C GLU A 151 15.87 7.03 -3.75
N ASP A 152 16.56 5.96 -4.12
CA ASP A 152 17.96 5.95 -4.62
C ASP A 152 18.22 6.84 -5.85
N SER A 153 17.19 7.26 -6.57
CA SER A 153 17.31 8.00 -7.83
C SER A 153 16.29 9.12 -8.00
N CYS A 154 15.37 9.31 -7.06
CA CYS A 154 14.27 10.26 -7.14
C CYS A 154 13.81 10.70 -5.74
N GLU A 155 14.15 11.93 -5.37
CA GLU A 155 13.82 12.57 -4.08
C GLU A 155 12.49 13.38 -4.13
N GLU A 156 11.72 13.25 -5.22
CA GLU A 156 10.49 14.01 -5.43
C GLU A 156 9.37 13.56 -4.48
N VAL A 157 8.85 14.51 -3.70
CA VAL A 157 7.55 14.43 -3.03
C VAL A 157 6.47 14.79 -4.04
N VAL A 158 5.41 13.97 -4.13
CA VAL A 158 4.28 14.22 -5.03
C VAL A 158 2.96 13.92 -4.33
N SER A 159 1.87 14.53 -4.80
CA SER A 159 0.54 14.12 -4.33
C SER A 159 0.24 12.68 -4.75
N ARG A 160 -0.40 11.92 -3.86
CA ARG A 160 -0.69 10.49 -4.03
C ARG A 160 -1.46 10.20 -5.32
N GLY A 161 -2.42 11.06 -5.67
CA GLY A 161 -3.18 10.97 -6.91
C GLY A 161 -2.33 11.15 -8.18
N SER A 162 -1.17 11.81 -8.10
CA SER A 162 -0.24 12.06 -9.19
C SER A 162 0.98 11.12 -9.22
N LEU A 163 1.14 10.21 -8.25
CA LEU A 163 2.28 9.30 -8.18
C LEU A 163 2.38 8.39 -9.42
N SER A 164 1.26 7.85 -9.90
CA SER A 164 1.27 6.99 -11.10
C SER A 164 1.74 7.73 -12.36
N ASP A 165 1.36 9.00 -12.52
CA ASP A 165 1.80 9.82 -13.66
C ASP A 165 3.26 10.28 -13.50
N HIS A 166 3.68 10.56 -12.27
CA HIS A 166 5.10 10.76 -11.96
C HIS A 166 5.92 9.53 -12.38
N LEU A 167 5.59 8.33 -11.88
CA LEU A 167 6.30 7.08 -12.20
C LEU A 167 6.34 6.76 -13.70
N ARG A 168 5.28 7.09 -14.43
CA ARG A 168 5.13 6.79 -15.86
C ARG A 168 5.82 7.79 -16.78
N TYR A 169 5.88 9.08 -16.42
CA TYR A 169 6.26 10.15 -17.34
C TYR A 169 7.35 11.10 -16.84
N ARG A 170 7.64 11.15 -15.54
CA ARG A 170 8.55 12.14 -14.92
C ARG A 170 9.65 11.55 -14.05
N CYS A 171 9.46 10.35 -13.52
CA CYS A 171 10.36 9.75 -12.54
C CYS A 171 11.70 9.38 -13.13
N LEU A 172 12.77 10.02 -12.65
CA LEU A 172 14.14 9.75 -13.07
C LEU A 172 14.65 8.38 -12.56
N GLY A 173 14.02 7.83 -11.52
CA GLY A 173 14.31 6.49 -10.98
C GLY A 173 13.69 5.33 -11.76
N THR A 174 12.65 5.57 -12.59
CA THR A 174 11.99 4.50 -13.35
C THR A 174 12.97 3.81 -14.30
N LEU A 175 13.02 2.47 -14.21
CA LEU A 175 13.84 1.62 -15.06
C LEU A 175 13.32 1.61 -16.50
N VAL A 176 14.10 2.18 -17.41
CA VAL A 176 13.85 2.20 -18.86
C VAL A 176 14.87 1.35 -19.60
N ALA A 177 14.48 0.83 -20.77
CA ALA A 177 15.40 0.09 -21.64
C ALA A 177 16.23 1.06 -22.49
N CYS A 178 17.43 0.66 -22.86
CA CYS A 178 18.26 1.40 -23.80
C CYS A 178 17.52 1.60 -25.14
N GLN A 179 17.68 2.77 -25.77
CA GLN A 179 17.10 3.06 -27.09
C GLN A 179 17.56 2.08 -28.19
N PHE A 180 18.71 1.43 -28.00
CA PHE A 180 19.26 0.41 -28.89
C PHE A 180 18.86 -1.02 -28.49
N ALA A 181 17.84 -1.21 -27.64
CA ALA A 181 17.39 -2.55 -27.25
C ALA A 181 16.92 -3.40 -28.43
N SER A 182 16.32 -2.77 -29.46
CA SER A 182 15.98 -3.43 -30.73
C SER A 182 17.20 -3.91 -31.53
N ALA A 183 18.36 -3.26 -31.36
CA ALA A 183 19.62 -3.67 -31.97
C ALA A 183 20.37 -4.75 -31.15
N GLY A 184 19.84 -5.16 -29.99
CA GLY A 184 20.45 -6.14 -29.09
C GLY A 184 20.96 -5.59 -27.75
N CYS A 185 20.70 -4.33 -27.41
CA CYS A 185 21.14 -3.79 -26.13
C CYS A 185 20.21 -4.19 -24.95
N GLU A 186 20.61 -5.19 -24.18
CA GLU A 186 19.83 -5.67 -23.02
C GLU A 186 19.79 -4.72 -21.82
N TYR A 187 20.58 -3.62 -21.84
CA TYR A 187 20.68 -2.71 -20.70
C TYR A 187 19.34 -2.06 -20.33
N ARG A 188 18.99 -2.18 -19.05
CA ARG A 188 17.90 -1.47 -18.39
C ARG A 188 18.44 -0.78 -17.14
N GLY A 189 18.07 0.47 -16.95
CA GLY A 189 18.55 1.26 -15.81
C GLY A 189 17.67 2.48 -15.54
N PRO A 190 17.88 3.18 -14.42
CA PRO A 190 17.19 4.42 -14.11
C PRO A 190 17.31 5.44 -15.23
N THR A 191 16.24 6.18 -15.49
CA THR A 191 16.23 7.24 -16.50
C THR A 191 17.33 8.29 -16.23
N LYS A 192 17.65 8.58 -14.96
CA LYS A 192 18.76 9.45 -14.51
C LYS A 192 20.14 9.00 -15.02
N SER A 193 20.40 7.70 -15.10
CA SER A 193 21.69 7.13 -15.52
C SER A 193 21.72 6.72 -16.99
N MET A 194 20.57 6.65 -17.67
CA MET A 194 20.46 6.16 -19.04
C MET A 194 21.35 6.95 -20.03
N ASN A 195 21.52 8.27 -19.86
CA ASN A 195 22.38 9.06 -20.74
C ASN A 195 23.87 8.63 -20.67
N LYS A 196 24.37 8.25 -19.49
CA LYS A 196 25.74 7.73 -19.33
C LYS A 196 25.92 6.45 -20.14
N HIS A 197 25.01 5.49 -19.94
CA HIS A 197 24.99 4.25 -20.72
C HIS A 197 24.88 4.53 -22.23
N GLN A 198 23.98 5.42 -22.67
CA GLN A 198 23.80 5.74 -24.09
C GLN A 198 25.09 6.25 -24.75
N ASN A 199 25.96 6.97 -24.05
CA ASN A 199 27.22 7.46 -24.59
C ASN A 199 28.29 6.36 -24.74
N GLU A 200 28.26 5.36 -23.85
CA GLU A 200 29.19 4.22 -23.85
C GLU A 200 28.67 3.02 -24.65
N CYS A 201 27.37 2.97 -24.94
CA CYS A 201 26.67 1.87 -25.58
C CYS A 201 27.33 1.43 -26.91
N GLN A 202 27.77 0.17 -26.97
CA GLN A 202 28.40 -0.41 -28.17
C GLN A 202 27.56 -0.25 -29.43
N PHE A 203 26.23 -0.42 -29.31
CA PHE A 203 25.28 -0.30 -30.43
C PHE A 203 25.11 1.13 -30.96
N LYS A 204 25.51 2.17 -30.20
CA LYS A 204 25.60 3.55 -30.70
C LYS A 204 26.75 3.72 -31.71
N LYS A 205 27.85 3.00 -31.50
CA LYS A 205 29.10 3.14 -32.27
C LYS A 205 29.08 2.37 -33.59
N GLU A 206 28.35 1.26 -33.64
CA GLU A 206 28.29 0.41 -34.84
C GLU A 206 27.47 1.00 -35.99
N GLY A 207 26.65 2.04 -35.75
CA GLY A 207 25.95 2.78 -36.80
C GLY A 207 25.04 1.94 -37.71
N LYS A 208 24.68 0.71 -37.29
CA LYS A 208 23.97 -0.24 -38.14
C LYS A 208 22.61 0.33 -38.54
N PRO A 209 22.28 0.38 -39.84
CA PRO A 209 20.98 0.86 -40.28
C PRO A 209 19.88 -0.04 -39.72
N ILE A 210 18.70 0.55 -39.52
CA ILE A 210 17.48 -0.17 -39.17
C ILE A 210 17.24 -1.19 -40.29
N PHE A 211 17.42 -2.48 -40.00
CA PHE A 211 17.16 -3.54 -40.96
C PHE A 211 15.66 -3.80 -40.99
N ASP A 212 15.03 -3.53 -42.15
CA ASP A 212 13.64 -3.90 -42.41
C ASP A 212 13.48 -5.43 -42.35
N SER A 213 12.73 -5.92 -41.36
CA SER A 213 12.26 -7.30 -41.35
C SER A 213 10.93 -7.44 -40.59
N GLN A 214 9.85 -7.45 -41.39
CA GLN A 214 8.49 -7.89 -41.09
C GLN A 214 7.79 -7.36 -39.82
N LEU A 215 6.84 -6.46 -40.06
CA LEU A 215 5.59 -6.39 -39.31
C LEU A 215 4.94 -7.80 -39.22
N PRO A 216 4.62 -8.33 -38.02
CA PRO A 216 3.53 -9.29 -37.93
C PRO A 216 2.23 -8.53 -38.27
N HIS A 217 1.45 -9.07 -39.20
CA HIS A 217 0.15 -8.52 -39.58
C HIS A 217 -0.79 -8.44 -38.35
N VAL A 218 -0.92 -7.25 -37.76
CA VAL A 218 -2.03 -6.93 -36.86
C VAL A 218 -3.16 -6.39 -37.70
N SER A 219 -4.18 -7.22 -37.94
CA SER A 219 -5.38 -6.84 -38.68
C SER A 219 -6.02 -5.58 -38.09
N PRO A 220 -6.51 -4.64 -38.91
CA PRO A 220 -7.17 -3.45 -38.39
C PRO A 220 -8.48 -3.85 -37.68
N LEU A 221 -8.49 -3.77 -36.35
CA LEU A 221 -9.73 -3.74 -35.58
C LEU A 221 -10.48 -2.46 -35.97
N ARG A 222 -11.51 -2.63 -36.81
CA ARG A 222 -12.41 -1.53 -37.19
C ARG A 222 -13.01 -0.92 -35.93
N LEU A 223 -12.83 0.39 -35.74
CA LEU A 223 -13.77 1.17 -34.95
C LEU A 223 -15.13 1.13 -35.66
N ASN A 224 -16.06 0.32 -35.17
CA ASN A 224 -17.48 0.58 -35.37
C ASN A 224 -17.96 1.47 -34.23
N VAL A 225 -18.04 2.77 -34.51
CA VAL A 225 -18.75 3.72 -33.66
C VAL A 225 -20.24 3.40 -33.73
N ALA A 226 -20.78 2.75 -32.70
CA ALA A 226 -22.20 2.64 -32.47
C ALA A 226 -22.65 3.74 -31.50
N ARG A 227 -22.96 4.92 -32.05
CA ARG A 227 -23.95 5.80 -31.40
C ARG A 227 -25.31 5.14 -31.56
N ASN A 228 -26.00 4.90 -30.45
CA ASN A 228 -27.36 5.38 -30.19
C ASN A 228 -27.85 4.83 -28.86
N CYS A 229 -27.99 5.72 -27.88
CA CYS A 229 -29.00 5.53 -26.84
C CYS A 229 -30.34 5.97 -27.44
N ASN A 230 -31.38 5.19 -27.21
CA ASN A 230 -32.78 5.54 -27.37
C ASN A 230 -33.52 4.92 -26.18
#